data_AF-A0A3D3F0D0-F1
#
_entry.id   AF-A0A3D3F0D0-F1
#
_cell.length_a   1.000
_cell.length_b   1.000
_cell.length_c   1.000
_cell.angle_alpha   90.00
_cell.angle_beta   90.00
_cell.angle_gamma   90.00
#
_symmetry.space_group_name_H-M   'P 1'
#
loop_
_entity.id
_entity.type
_entity.pdbx_description
1 polymer ?
#
loop_
_entity_poly.entity_id
_entity_poly.type
_entity_poly.pdbx_seq_one_letter_code
_entity_poly.pdbx_strand_id
1 'polypeptide(L)' 'MTNYPEKFHDLVTRLQVVLSDIDYTQKACLQAGRMECMLLNHLFNTKTPANMNELAKVLNVSHSRVTRIMDNLVNKKLV' A
#
# COMPACT_ATOMS: atom_id res chain seq x y z
N MET A 1 34.92 -17.55 -16.17
CA MET A 1 35.26 -16.18 -15.76
C MET A 1 33.98 -15.48 -15.33
N THR A 2 33.95 -14.91 -14.13
CA THR A 2 32.78 -14.18 -13.62
C THR A 2 32.60 -12.90 -14.44
N ASN A 3 31.51 -12.78 -15.19
CA ASN A 3 31.26 -11.62 -16.04
C ASN A 3 30.73 -10.46 -15.20
N TYR A 4 31.64 -9.74 -14.54
CA TYR A 4 31.31 -8.63 -13.63
C TYR A 4 30.45 -7.53 -14.29
N PRO A 5 30.64 -7.16 -15.57
CA PRO A 5 29.76 -6.22 -16.26
C PRO A 5 28.30 -6.69 -16.33
N GLU A 6 28.05 -7.98 -16.61
CA GLU A 6 26.70 -8.54 -16.64
C GLU A 6 26.05 -8.52 -15.26
N LYS A 7 26.80 -8.88 -14.21
CA LYS A 7 26.31 -8.79 -12.83
C LYS A 7 25.96 -7.37 -12.41
N PHE A 8 26.79 -6.39 -12.80
CA PHE A 8 26.52 -4.99 -12.52
C PHE A 8 25.25 -4.53 -13.24
N HIS A 9 25.10 -4.86 -14.51
CA HIS A 9 23.91 -4.53 -15.28
C HIS A 9 22.64 -5.13 -14.65
N ASP A 10 22.66 -6.41 -14.29
CA ASP A 10 21.54 -7.09 -13.62
C ASP A 10 21.14 -6.39 -12.31
N LEU A 11 22.12 -6.02 -11.47
CA LEU A 11 21.87 -5.30 -10.23
C LEU A 11 21.23 -3.93 -10.47
N VAL A 12 21.71 -3.18 -11.46
CA VAL A 12 21.16 -1.87 -11.82
C VAL A 12 19.73 -2.02 -12.33
N THR A 13 19.45 -2.99 -13.19
CA THR A 13 18.09 -3.25 -13.70
C THR A 13 17.13 -3.62 -12.57
N ARG A 14 17.55 -4.49 -11.64
CA ARG A 14 16.75 -4.85 -10.48
C ARG A 14 16.48 -3.64 -9.57
N LEU A 15 17.48 -2.79 -9.37
CA LEU A 15 17.31 -1.56 -8.60
C LEU A 15 16.31 -0.61 -9.28
N GLN A 16 16.37 -0.47 -10.61
CA GLN A 16 15.41 0.35 -11.36
C GLN A 16 13.96 -0.14 -11.20
N VAL A 17 13.74 -1.45 -11.22
CA VAL A 17 12.40 -2.02 -10.98
C VAL A 17 11.90 -1.65 -9.58
N VAL A 18 12.73 -1.88 -8.55
CA VAL A 18 12.37 -1.54 -7.17
C VAL A 18 12.08 -0.04 -6.99
N LEU A 19 12.89 0.82 -7.59
CA LEU A 19 12.66 2.27 -7.56
C LEU A 19 11.34 2.66 -8.25
N SER A 20 10.99 1.99 -9.34
CA SER A 20 9.72 2.23 -10.06
C SER A 20 8.52 1.78 -9.22
N ASP A 21 8.62 0.65 -8.53
CA ASP A 21 7.57 0.16 -7.63
C ASP A 21 7.36 1.11 -6.44
N ILE A 22 8.45 1.68 -5.90
CA ILE A 22 8.39 2.69 -4.84
C ILE A 22 7.66 3.95 -5.35
N ASP A 23 8.04 4.48 -6.52
CA ASP A 23 7.41 5.67 -7.09
C ASP A 23 5.91 5.44 -7.38
N TYR A 24 5.55 4.28 -7.94
CA TYR A 24 4.16 3.89 -8.14
C TYR A 24 3.38 3.86 -6.84
N THR A 25 3.93 3.21 -5.81
CA THR A 25 3.30 3.11 -4.48
C THR A 25 3.14 4.49 -3.84
N GLN A 26 4.15 5.36 -3.94
CA GLN A 26 4.07 6.73 -3.44
C GLN A 26 2.98 7.53 -4.16
N LYS A 27 2.86 7.42 -5.48
CA LYS A 27 1.78 8.08 -6.25
C LYS A 27 0.40 7.56 -5.85
N ALA A 28 0.25 6.25 -5.64
CA ALA A 28 -0.99 5.66 -5.16
C ALA A 28 -1.35 6.17 -3.75
N CYS A 29 -0.36 6.30 -2.87
CA CYS A 29 -0.52 6.88 -1.53
C CYS A 29 -0.84 8.39 -1.55
N LEU A 30 -0.29 9.17 -2.48
CA LEU A 30 -0.62 10.60 -2.63
C LEU A 30 -2.08 10.81 -3.03
N GLN A 31 -2.65 9.87 -3.79
CA GLN A 31 -4.08 9.86 -4.11
C GLN A 31 -4.94 9.33 -2.96
N ALA A 32 -4.34 8.79 -1.90
CA ALA A 32 -5.08 8.31 -0.74
C ALA A 32 -5.52 9.47 0.16
N GLY A 33 -6.80 9.53 0.49
CA GLY A 33 -7.34 10.52 1.41
C GLY A 33 -6.95 10.22 2.86
N ARG A 34 -7.09 11.22 3.75
CA ARG A 34 -6.76 11.08 5.20
C ARG A 34 -7.33 9.80 5.84
N MET A 35 -8.58 9.45 5.52
CA MET A 35 -9.25 8.27 6.07
C MET A 35 -8.67 6.95 5.57
N GLU A 36 -8.28 6.90 4.29
CA GLU A 36 -7.64 5.74 3.66
C GLU A 36 -6.26 5.50 4.29
N CYS A 37 -5.49 6.58 4.51
CA CYS A 37 -4.20 6.50 5.20
C CYS A 37 -4.33 6.04 6.66
N MET A 38 -5.35 6.50 7.40
CA MET A 38 -5.58 6.03 8.77
C MET A 38 -5.93 4.54 8.81
N LEU A 39 -6.72 4.05 7.84
CA LEU A 39 -7.05 2.64 7.72
C LEU A 39 -5.79 1.81 7.41
N LEU A 40 -5.01 2.21 6.41
CA LEU A 40 -3.75 1.53 6.04
C LEU A 40 -2.75 1.49 7.20
N ASN A 41 -2.59 2.59 7.92
CA ASN A 41 -1.71 2.64 9.10
C ASN A 41 -2.22 1.71 10.21
N HIS A 42 -3.54 1.63 10.42
CA HIS A 42 -4.10 0.69 11.38
C HIS A 42 -3.80 -0.77 11.01
N LEU A 43 -4.02 -1.16 9.75
CA LEU A 43 -3.72 -2.50 9.24
C LEU A 43 -2.23 -2.84 9.37
N PHE A 44 -1.35 -1.89 9.04
CA PHE A 44 0.10 -2.07 9.16
C PHE A 44 0.54 -2.33 10.61
N ASN A 45 -0.05 -1.61 11.57
CA ASN A 45 0.30 -1.75 12.99
C ASN A 45 -0.27 -3.02 13.62
N THR A 46 -1.49 -3.42 13.25
CA THR A 46 -2.13 -4.61 13.81
C THR A 46 -1.57 -5.90 13.23
N LYS A 47 -1.12 -5.91 11.97
CA LYS A 47 -0.57 -7.10 11.26
C LYS A 47 -1.49 -8.32 11.30
N THR A 48 -2.77 -8.11 11.57
CA THR A 48 -3.81 -9.14 11.64
C THR A 48 -4.96 -8.75 10.71
N PRO A 49 -5.69 -9.73 10.16
CA PRO A 49 -6.92 -9.44 9.42
C PRO A 49 -7.89 -8.68 10.33
N ALA A 50 -8.29 -7.48 9.91
CA ALA A 50 -9.25 -6.66 10.64
C ALA A 50 -10.66 -6.83 10.06
N ASN A 51 -11.67 -6.91 10.92
CA ASN A 51 -13.05 -6.98 10.45
C ASN A 51 -13.62 -5.56 10.19
N MET A 52 -14.59 -5.45 9.28
CA MET A 52 -15.16 -4.15 8.90
C MET A 52 -15.85 -3.42 10.05
N ASN A 53 -16.38 -4.15 11.03
CA ASN A 53 -17.00 -3.59 12.24
C ASN A 53 -15.96 -2.95 13.18
N GLU A 54 -14.80 -3.56 13.32
CA GLU A 54 -13.65 -3.06 14.07
C GLU A 54 -13.07 -1.84 13.39
N LEU A 55 -12.86 -1.90 12.07
CA LEU A 55 -12.41 -0.76 11.29
C LEU A 55 -13.36 0.44 11.43
N ALA A 56 -14.67 0.22 11.47
CA ALA A 56 -15.67 1.27 11.70
C ALA A 56 -15.55 1.91 13.08
N LYS A 57 -15.29 1.11 14.12
CA LYS A 57 -15.05 1.61 15.47
C LYS A 57 -13.73 2.39 15.56
N VAL A 58 -12.65 1.84 15.01
CA VAL A 58 -11.30 2.44 15.05
C VAL A 58 -11.27 3.78 14.31
N LEU A 59 -11.90 3.84 13.15
CA LEU A 59 -11.96 5.06 12.34
C LEU A 59 -13.09 6.01 12.78
N ASN A 60 -13.91 5.60 13.76
CA ASN A 60 -15.09 6.32 14.25
C ASN A 60 -16.02 6.80 13.12
N VAL A 61 -16.37 5.89 12.21
CA VAL A 61 -17.25 6.17 11.08
C VAL A 61 -18.31 5.09 10.90
N SER A 62 -19.37 5.40 10.17
CA SER A 62 -20.43 4.44 9.88
C SER A 62 -19.91 3.23 9.08
N HIS A 63 -20.58 2.10 9.21
CA HIS A 63 -20.24 0.88 8.46
C HIS A 63 -20.26 1.11 6.94
N SER A 64 -21.24 1.89 6.44
CA SER A 64 -21.31 2.29 5.02
C SER A 64 -20.10 3.12 4.58
N ARG A 65 -19.59 4.01 5.45
CA ARG A 65 -18.42 4.83 5.17
C ARG A 65 -17.14 3.98 5.12
N VAL A 66 -16.97 3.03 6.06
CA VAL A 66 -15.82 2.09 6.02
C VAL A 66 -15.85 1.22 4.79
N THR A 67 -17.03 0.73 4.39
CA THR A 67 -17.19 -0.04 3.15
C THR A 67 -16.68 0.76 1.95
N ARG A 68 -17.11 2.01 1.80
CA ARG A 68 -16.64 2.89 0.72
C ARG A 68 -15.14 3.18 0.78
N ILE A 69 -14.56 3.36 1.97
CA ILE A 69 -13.11 3.57 2.14
C ILE A 69 -12.35 2.31 1.71
N MET A 70 -12.83 1.13 2.11
CA MET A 70 -12.23 -0.15 1.72
C MET A 70 -12.34 -0.36 0.21
N ASP A 71 -13.51 -0.11 -0.40
CA ASP A 71 -13.70 -0.21 -1.85
C ASP A 71 -12.74 0.72 -2.61
N ASN A 72 -12.54 1.94 -2.12
CA ASN A 72 -11.55 2.85 -2.70
C ASN A 72 -10.12 2.32 -2.59
N LEU A 73 -9.75 1.72 -1.45
CA LEU A 73 -8.43 1.15 -1.24
C LEU A 73 -8.18 -0.07 -2.14
N VAL A 74 -9.19 -0.95 -2.31
CA VAL A 74 -9.15 -2.10 -3.24
C VAL A 74 -9.00 -1.62 -4.68
N ASN A 75 -9.78 -0.60 -5.09
CA ASN A 75 -9.67 -0.01 -6.43
C ASN A 75 -8.28 0.59 -6.69
N LYS A 76 -7.61 1.12 -5.65
CA LYS A 76 -6.25 1.65 -5.71
C LYS A 76 -5.16 0.58 -5.54
N LYS A 77 -5.53 -0.70 -5.35
CA LYS A 77 -4.62 -1.83 -5.11
C LYS A 77 -3.71 -1.63 -3.89
N LEU A 78 -4.23 -0.99 -2.84
CA LEU A 78 -3.49 -0.70 -1.61
C LEU A 78 -3.78 -1.69 -0.47
N VAL A 79 -4.80 -2.55 -0.64
CA VAL A 79 -5.22 -3.62 0.29
C VAL A 79 -5.68 -4.84 -0.50
#